data_AF-A0A318J224-F1
#
_entry.id   AF-A0A318J224-F1
#
_cell.length_a   1.000
_cell.length_b   1.000
_cell.length_c   1.000
_cell.angle_alpha   90.00
_cell.angle_beta   90.00
_cell.angle_gamma   90.00
#
_symmetry.space_group_name_H-M   'P 1'
#
loop_
_entity.id
_entity.type
_entity.pdbx_description
1 polymer ?
#
loop_
_entity_poly.entity_id
_entity_poly.type
_entity_poly.pdbx_seq_one_letter_code
_entity_poly.pdbx_strand_id
1 'polypeptide(L)'
;MIPVTSKPAGGFALPALSSEGADGAARAALEGRRTGVAALLPFVGPAVIASIGYMDPGNFATNIQAGAAYGYRLLWVVLAANAIAMLFQAMSAKLGIVTGRNLAELCRDRFPAPVVWGMWAASEIAAMATDLAEFLGGALAFGLLCHLSLFAGMIATACATCAILALERRGFRPLEAAIAALVGVIGACYLGELLIAPQDWHAAAFHLVVPQIPDHAALTIAVGIIGATIMPHTLYLHSGLTQDRTAPRDDTERRRLVRFSNREVVVALGLAGFVNLAMVMMASSAFHLSAPGMTDIGDAYHTLIPVLGPAAGALFLVALLTSGVSSSVVGTMAGQVVMQGFIRRRMSVWMRRAVTIVPAFAVVALGCDVTRAMVASQVVLSFVLPMPMIALLMLSAREDVMGAYAMRMPLQIVAGAATIVIVGLNAYLVWAAFN
;
A
#
# COMPACT_ATOMS: atom_id res chain seq x y z
N MET A 1 -29.59 42.37 -12.54
CA MET A 1 -28.48 41.55 -11.99
C MET A 1 -29.01 40.81 -10.77
N ILE A 2 -29.37 39.55 -10.93
CA ILE A 2 -29.82 38.68 -9.84
C ILE A 2 -28.57 37.99 -9.30
N PRO A 3 -28.23 38.10 -8.00
CA PRO A 3 -27.06 37.46 -7.45
C PRO A 3 -27.29 35.95 -7.36
N VAL A 4 -26.48 35.19 -8.08
CA VAL A 4 -26.43 33.73 -7.99
C VAL A 4 -25.72 33.38 -6.69
N THR A 5 -26.50 33.03 -5.66
CA THR A 5 -26.00 32.38 -4.45
C THR A 5 -25.50 30.98 -4.82
N SER A 6 -24.18 30.80 -4.85
CA SER A 6 -23.55 29.49 -4.95
C SER A 6 -23.80 28.70 -3.67
N LYS A 7 -24.79 27.81 -3.73
CA LYS A 7 -25.04 26.77 -2.73
C LYS A 7 -23.76 25.93 -2.59
N PRO A 8 -23.19 25.74 -1.38
CA PRO A 8 -22.07 24.82 -1.24
C PRO A 8 -22.56 23.42 -1.58
N ALA A 9 -21.99 22.81 -2.61
CA ALA A 9 -22.20 21.41 -2.91
C ALA A 9 -21.68 20.61 -1.72
N GLY A 10 -22.60 20.01 -0.95
CA GLY A 10 -22.25 19.16 0.18
C GLY A 10 -21.33 18.03 -0.30
N GLY A 11 -20.06 18.09 0.10
CA GLY A 11 -19.15 16.97 0.03
C GLY A 11 -19.77 15.81 0.80
N PHE A 12 -19.98 14.69 0.12
CA PHE A 12 -20.59 13.50 0.70
C PHE A 12 -19.56 12.78 1.59
N ALA A 13 -19.31 13.35 2.77
CA ALA A 13 -18.40 12.83 3.79
C ALA A 13 -18.71 11.38 4.15
N LEU A 14 -17.68 10.52 4.16
CA LEU A 14 -17.70 9.22 4.84
C LEU A 14 -18.30 9.43 6.27
N PRO A 15 -19.14 8.51 6.77
CA PRO A 15 -19.91 8.73 7.99
C PRO A 15 -19.04 9.24 9.15
N ALA A 16 -19.29 10.49 9.54
CA ALA A 16 -18.80 11.22 10.72
C ALA A 16 -17.38 10.84 11.20
N LEU A 17 -16.37 11.41 10.54
CA LEU A 17 -14.96 11.42 10.99
C LEU A 17 -14.73 12.27 12.26
N SER A 18 -15.75 12.97 12.77
CA SER A 18 -15.63 13.90 13.89
C SER A 18 -15.93 13.21 15.23
N SER A 19 -14.93 12.57 15.84
CA SER A 19 -14.91 12.51 17.31
C SER A 19 -14.43 13.87 17.81
N GLU A 20 -15.27 14.62 18.54
CA GLU A 20 -14.99 15.99 19.03
C GLU A 20 -13.64 16.12 19.76
N GLY A 21 -13.12 15.03 20.35
CA GLY A 21 -11.80 15.01 21.01
C GLY A 21 -10.59 14.96 20.08
N ALA A 22 -10.74 14.49 18.84
CA ALA A 22 -9.66 14.40 17.85
C ALA A 22 -9.33 15.76 17.24
N ASP A 23 -10.38 16.49 16.88
CA ASP A 23 -10.32 17.88 16.44
C ASP A 23 -9.67 18.76 17.51
N GLY A 24 -10.00 18.56 18.79
CA GLY A 24 -9.36 19.29 19.89
C GLY A 24 -7.85 19.04 20.01
N ALA A 25 -7.40 17.79 19.87
CA ALA A 25 -5.98 17.44 19.97
C ALA A 25 -5.17 17.85 18.73
N ALA A 26 -5.76 17.72 17.53
CA ALA A 26 -5.19 18.20 16.28
C ALA A 26 -5.10 19.74 16.26
N ARG A 27 -6.16 20.44 16.70
CA ARG A 27 -6.18 21.90 16.86
C ARG A 27 -5.17 22.38 17.90
N ALA A 28 -5.04 21.70 19.05
CA ALA A 28 -4.03 22.05 20.06
C ALA A 28 -2.58 21.90 19.54
N ALA A 29 -2.32 20.94 18.65
CA ALA A 29 -1.01 20.78 17.99
C ALA A 29 -0.78 21.84 16.88
N LEU A 30 -1.84 22.24 16.17
CA LEU A 30 -1.80 23.30 15.14
C LEU A 30 -1.66 24.70 15.75
N GLU A 31 -2.22 24.92 16.93
CA GLU A 31 -2.08 26.16 17.72
C GLU A 31 -0.76 26.21 18.50
N GLY A 32 0.08 25.18 18.43
CA GLY A 32 1.38 25.14 19.11
C GLY A 32 1.33 24.87 20.61
N ARG A 33 0.15 24.51 21.16
CA ARG A 33 -0.02 24.14 22.58
C ARG A 33 0.52 22.75 22.92
N ARG A 34 0.78 21.91 21.90
CA ARG A 34 1.57 20.67 22.01
C ARG A 34 2.78 20.76 21.10
N THR A 35 3.97 20.51 21.64
CA THR A 35 5.24 20.49 20.90
C THR A 35 5.84 19.07 20.91
N GLY A 36 6.62 18.73 19.88
CA GLY A 36 7.29 17.42 19.76
C GLY A 36 6.42 16.28 19.25
N VAL A 37 6.75 15.03 19.63
CA VAL A 37 6.09 13.78 19.18
C VAL A 37 4.60 13.74 19.57
N ALA A 38 4.23 14.38 20.68
CA ALA A 38 2.84 14.52 21.14
C ALA A 38 1.96 15.41 20.23
N ALA A 39 2.57 16.25 19.40
CA ALA A 39 1.89 17.04 18.37
C ALA A 39 1.67 16.25 17.08
N LEU A 40 2.48 15.20 16.84
CA LEU A 40 2.39 14.30 15.70
C LEU A 40 1.35 13.19 15.95
N LEU A 41 1.24 12.70 17.19
CA LEU A 41 0.32 11.62 17.60
C LEU A 41 -1.14 11.75 17.11
N PRO A 42 -1.78 12.93 17.10
CA PRO A 42 -3.13 13.09 16.54
C PRO A 42 -3.20 12.89 15.02
N PHE A 43 -2.05 12.99 14.34
CA PHE A 43 -1.91 12.93 12.90
C PHE A 43 -1.29 11.63 12.37
N VAL A 44 -0.78 10.69 13.18
CA VAL A 44 -0.03 9.48 12.72
C VAL A 44 -0.94 8.33 12.20
N GLY A 45 -2.04 8.63 11.51
CA GLY A 45 -3.06 7.62 11.15
C GLY A 45 -3.07 7.23 9.67
N PRO A 46 -3.40 8.17 8.76
CA PRO A 46 -3.49 7.97 7.32
C PRO A 46 -2.22 7.42 6.70
N ALA A 47 -1.03 7.90 7.10
CA ALA A 47 0.20 7.39 6.50
C ALA A 47 0.52 5.98 6.97
N VAL A 48 0.14 5.60 8.20
CA VAL A 48 0.29 4.23 8.72
C VAL A 48 -0.68 3.28 8.03
N ILE A 49 -1.92 3.72 7.79
CA ILE A 49 -2.88 2.96 6.98
C ILE A 49 -2.38 2.82 5.55
N ALA A 50 -1.81 3.88 4.96
CA ALA A 50 -1.26 3.80 3.61
C ALA A 50 0.00 2.92 3.54
N SER A 51 0.86 2.94 4.56
CA SER A 51 2.10 2.15 4.60
C SER A 51 1.85 0.65 4.64
N ILE A 52 0.69 0.21 5.13
CA ILE A 52 0.42 -1.23 5.23
C ILE A 52 0.26 -1.90 3.87
N GLY A 53 -0.25 -1.17 2.87
CA GLY A 53 -0.31 -1.68 1.49
C GLY A 53 1.09 -1.93 0.92
N TYR A 54 2.12 -1.29 1.47
CA TYR A 54 3.51 -1.53 1.07
C TYR A 54 4.17 -2.70 1.80
N MET A 55 3.42 -3.38 2.67
CA MET A 55 3.86 -4.51 3.50
C MET A 55 2.91 -5.70 3.34
N ASP A 56 2.19 -5.80 2.23
CA ASP A 56 1.20 -6.82 1.91
C ASP A 56 1.85 -8.16 1.47
N PRO A 57 1.11 -9.28 1.43
CA PRO A 57 1.65 -10.55 0.96
C PRO A 57 2.15 -10.54 -0.49
N GLY A 58 1.66 -9.61 -1.32
CA GLY A 58 2.21 -9.40 -2.67
C GLY A 58 3.67 -8.98 -2.63
N ASN A 59 4.01 -8.01 -1.77
CA ASN A 59 5.39 -7.59 -1.54
C ASN A 59 6.26 -8.71 -0.93
N PHE A 60 5.69 -9.60 -0.11
CA PHE A 60 6.44 -10.75 0.44
C PHE A 60 6.92 -11.67 -0.68
N ALA A 61 6.04 -12.03 -1.62
CA ALA A 61 6.40 -12.91 -2.73
C ALA A 61 7.56 -12.34 -3.57
N THR A 62 7.48 -11.06 -3.97
CA THR A 62 8.51 -10.44 -4.80
C THR A 62 9.83 -10.22 -4.05
N ASN A 63 9.78 -9.85 -2.77
CA ASN A 63 10.98 -9.61 -1.97
C ASN A 63 11.72 -10.92 -1.63
N ILE A 64 10.97 -11.98 -1.31
CA ILE A 64 11.56 -13.31 -1.05
C ILE A 64 12.20 -13.84 -2.33
N GLN A 65 11.50 -13.75 -3.47
CA GLN A 65 12.03 -14.18 -4.76
C GLN A 65 13.30 -13.40 -5.15
N ALA A 66 13.32 -12.09 -4.90
CA ALA A 66 14.49 -11.24 -5.15
C ALA A 66 15.69 -11.64 -4.29
N GLY A 67 15.48 -11.87 -3.00
CA GLY A 67 16.54 -12.30 -2.08
C GLY A 67 17.05 -13.70 -2.39
N ALA A 68 16.16 -14.66 -2.66
CA ALA A 68 16.55 -16.03 -2.99
C ALA A 68 17.35 -16.10 -4.30
N ALA A 69 16.88 -15.46 -5.37
CA ALA A 69 17.53 -15.56 -6.69
C ALA A 69 18.80 -14.70 -6.82
N TYR A 70 18.81 -13.48 -6.28
CA TYR A 70 19.88 -12.50 -6.54
C TYR A 70 20.59 -11.99 -5.28
N GLY A 71 20.27 -12.54 -4.11
CA GLY A 71 20.87 -12.15 -2.84
C GLY A 71 20.64 -10.66 -2.53
N TYR A 72 21.70 -9.96 -2.14
CA TYR A 72 21.62 -8.53 -1.79
C TYR A 72 21.56 -7.58 -3.00
N ARG A 73 21.77 -8.07 -4.24
CA ARG A 73 21.99 -7.21 -5.42
C ARG A 73 20.79 -6.34 -5.81
N LEU A 74 19.58 -6.73 -5.42
CA LEU A 74 18.34 -6.01 -5.72
C LEU A 74 17.88 -5.05 -4.59
N LEU A 75 18.66 -4.90 -3.52
CA LEU A 75 18.30 -3.99 -2.41
C LEU A 75 18.14 -2.54 -2.86
N TRP A 76 18.99 -2.06 -3.78
CA TRP A 76 18.86 -0.71 -4.32
C TRP A 76 17.52 -0.48 -5.04
N VAL A 77 16.95 -1.52 -5.68
CA VAL A 77 15.66 -1.44 -6.37
C VAL A 77 14.54 -1.24 -5.37
N VAL A 78 14.55 -1.98 -4.26
CA VAL A 78 13.57 -1.83 -3.16
C VAL A 78 13.65 -0.42 -2.58
N LEU A 79 14.86 0.08 -2.34
CA LEU A 79 15.05 1.43 -1.82
C LEU A 79 14.55 2.50 -2.81
N ALA A 80 14.87 2.36 -4.10
CA ALA A 80 14.42 3.27 -5.15
C ALA A 80 12.89 3.23 -5.30
N ALA A 81 12.29 2.04 -5.32
CA ALA A 81 10.84 1.86 -5.37
C ALA A 81 10.14 2.52 -4.18
N ASN A 82 10.70 2.36 -2.97
CA ASN A 82 10.17 3.00 -1.77
C ASN A 82 10.31 4.53 -1.80
N ALA A 83 11.42 5.06 -2.32
CA ALA A 83 11.60 6.50 -2.48
C ALA A 83 10.57 7.08 -3.49
N ILE A 84 10.31 6.38 -4.59
CA ILE A 84 9.27 6.78 -5.55
C ILE A 84 7.88 6.69 -4.90
N ALA A 85 7.60 5.63 -4.15
CA ALA A 85 6.36 5.49 -3.40
C ALA A 85 6.14 6.66 -2.43
N MET A 86 7.15 7.05 -1.65
CA MET A 86 7.09 8.22 -0.77
C MET A 86 6.76 9.50 -1.52
N LEU A 87 7.35 9.71 -2.70
CA LEU A 87 7.08 10.87 -3.54
C LEU A 87 5.59 10.90 -3.96
N PHE A 88 5.07 9.81 -4.53
CA PHE A 88 3.68 9.76 -4.98
C PHE A 88 2.67 9.80 -3.82
N GLN A 89 2.97 9.18 -2.68
CA GLN A 89 2.14 9.26 -1.49
C GLN A 89 2.11 10.67 -0.92
N ALA A 90 3.24 11.37 -0.85
CA ALA A 90 3.29 12.77 -0.44
C ALA A 90 2.49 13.68 -1.39
N MET A 91 2.55 13.41 -2.70
CA MET A 91 1.73 14.12 -3.70
C MET A 91 0.23 13.85 -3.50
N SER A 92 -0.16 12.60 -3.28
CA SER A 92 -1.55 12.21 -3.02
C SER A 92 -2.09 12.85 -1.74
N ALA A 93 -1.31 12.80 -0.66
CA ALA A 93 -1.65 13.42 0.60
C ALA A 93 -1.85 14.93 0.46
N LYS A 94 -0.90 15.59 -0.23
CA LYS A 94 -0.94 17.03 -0.52
C LYS A 94 -2.18 17.40 -1.34
N LEU A 95 -2.54 16.61 -2.35
CA LEU A 95 -3.74 16.81 -3.16
C LEU A 95 -5.00 16.83 -2.27
N GLY A 96 -5.15 15.82 -1.40
CA GLY A 96 -6.27 15.74 -0.46
C GLY A 96 -6.34 16.93 0.51
N ILE A 97 -5.19 17.34 1.09
CA ILE A 97 -5.12 18.45 2.06
C ILE A 97 -5.42 19.81 1.40
N VAL A 98 -4.92 20.05 0.19
CA VAL A 98 -5.05 21.35 -0.48
C VAL A 98 -6.43 21.53 -1.09
N THR A 99 -6.94 20.50 -1.74
CA THR A 99 -8.21 20.58 -2.49
C THR A 99 -9.42 20.22 -1.64
N GLY A 100 -9.23 19.51 -0.52
CA GLY A 100 -10.32 18.95 0.28
C GLY A 100 -11.10 17.85 -0.43
N ARG A 101 -10.51 17.25 -1.48
CA ARG A 101 -11.14 16.24 -2.33
C ARG A 101 -10.16 15.12 -2.64
N ASN A 102 -10.66 13.89 -2.70
CA ASN A 102 -9.85 12.74 -3.09
C ASN A 102 -9.51 12.77 -4.60
N LEU A 103 -8.47 12.02 -4.95
CA LEU A 103 -8.01 11.89 -6.33
C LEU A 103 -9.12 11.38 -7.27
N ALA A 104 -9.93 10.41 -6.84
CA ALA A 104 -10.99 9.84 -7.67
C ALA A 104 -12.10 10.87 -8.00
N GLU A 105 -12.46 11.74 -7.05
CA GLU A 105 -13.41 12.84 -7.25
C GLU A 105 -12.88 13.89 -8.22
N LEU A 106 -11.59 14.24 -8.10
CA LEU A 106 -10.96 15.18 -9.01
C LEU A 106 -10.84 14.61 -10.42
N CYS A 107 -10.52 13.32 -10.54
CA CYS A 107 -10.54 12.62 -11.82
C CYS A 107 -11.94 12.65 -12.44
N ARG A 108 -12.99 12.37 -11.66
CA ARG A 108 -14.38 12.43 -12.11
C ARG A 108 -14.77 13.81 -12.65
N ASP A 109 -14.36 14.87 -11.97
CA ASP A 109 -14.77 16.23 -12.33
C ASP A 109 -13.98 16.85 -13.48
N ARG A 110 -12.75 16.35 -13.73
CA ARG A 110 -11.84 16.93 -14.73
C ARG A 110 -11.68 16.08 -15.99
N PHE A 111 -12.01 14.79 -15.96
CA PHE A 111 -11.93 13.90 -17.12
C PHE A 111 -13.32 13.64 -17.73
N PRO A 112 -13.39 13.33 -19.04
CA PRO A 112 -14.66 13.01 -19.70
C PRO A 112 -15.22 11.67 -19.18
N ALA A 113 -16.55 11.56 -19.14
CA ALA A 113 -17.27 10.40 -18.63
C ALA A 113 -16.74 9.02 -19.09
N PRO A 114 -16.40 8.75 -20.37
CA PRO A 114 -15.88 7.44 -20.78
C PRO A 114 -14.55 7.08 -20.10
N VAL A 115 -13.67 8.06 -19.91
CA VAL A 115 -12.38 7.87 -19.21
C VAL A 115 -12.64 7.55 -17.74
N VAL A 116 -13.54 8.29 -17.09
CA VAL A 116 -13.93 8.09 -15.69
C VAL A 116 -14.47 6.67 -15.46
N TRP A 117 -15.32 6.16 -16.34
CA TRP A 117 -15.84 4.79 -16.27
C TRP A 117 -14.74 3.74 -16.47
N GLY A 118 -13.83 3.96 -17.43
CA GLY A 118 -12.67 3.08 -17.62
C GLY A 118 -11.73 3.08 -16.41
N MET A 119 -11.46 4.25 -15.84
CA MET A 119 -10.64 4.41 -14.63
C MET A 119 -11.26 3.70 -13.43
N TRP A 120 -12.58 3.84 -13.26
CA TRP A 120 -13.29 3.14 -12.21
C TRP A 120 -13.21 1.61 -12.36
N ALA A 121 -13.52 1.09 -13.55
CA ALA A 121 -13.48 -0.35 -13.80
C ALA A 121 -12.07 -0.93 -13.58
N ALA A 122 -11.05 -0.27 -14.10
CA ALA A 122 -9.65 -0.65 -13.89
C ALA A 122 -9.27 -0.63 -12.40
N SER A 123 -9.68 0.40 -11.66
CA SER A 123 -9.37 0.52 -10.23
C SER A 123 -10.09 -0.53 -9.38
N GLU A 124 -11.32 -0.90 -9.74
CA GLU A 124 -12.07 -1.95 -9.06
C GLU A 124 -11.47 -3.34 -9.34
N ILE A 125 -11.04 -3.61 -10.58
CA ILE A 125 -10.30 -4.83 -10.95
C ILE A 125 -8.98 -4.91 -10.17
N ALA A 126 -8.22 -3.81 -10.09
CA ALA A 126 -7.01 -3.74 -9.27
C ALA A 126 -7.29 -4.02 -7.79
N ALA A 127 -8.36 -3.45 -7.22
CA ALA A 127 -8.74 -3.70 -5.83
C ALA A 127 -9.08 -5.18 -5.59
N MET A 128 -9.80 -5.82 -6.52
CA MET A 128 -10.09 -7.27 -6.45
C MET A 128 -8.82 -8.12 -6.59
N ALA A 129 -7.89 -7.74 -7.47
CA ALA A 129 -6.61 -8.43 -7.66
C ALA A 129 -5.71 -8.32 -6.41
N THR A 130 -5.70 -7.16 -5.76
CA THR A 130 -5.01 -6.98 -4.49
C THR A 130 -5.65 -7.83 -3.39
N ASP A 131 -6.98 -7.75 -3.21
CA ASP A 131 -7.65 -8.52 -2.15
C ASP A 131 -7.49 -10.04 -2.36
N LEU A 132 -7.43 -10.49 -3.62
CA LEU A 132 -7.10 -11.88 -3.96
C LEU A 132 -5.74 -12.30 -3.37
N ALA A 133 -4.68 -11.52 -3.62
CA ALA A 133 -3.34 -11.85 -3.10
C ALA A 133 -3.27 -11.77 -1.58
N GLU A 134 -3.87 -10.75 -0.98
CA GLU A 134 -3.86 -10.53 0.47
C GLU A 134 -4.63 -11.62 1.21
N PHE A 135 -5.80 -11.99 0.69
CA PHE A 135 -6.65 -13.03 1.26
C PHE A 135 -6.01 -14.41 1.15
N LEU A 136 -5.43 -14.73 -0.01
CA LEU A 136 -4.72 -16.00 -0.22
C LEU A 136 -3.46 -16.08 0.67
N GLY A 137 -2.68 -15.00 0.76
CA GLY A 137 -1.51 -14.92 1.66
C GLY A 137 -1.90 -15.14 3.13
N GLY A 138 -2.97 -14.50 3.59
CA GLY A 138 -3.48 -14.73 4.95
C GLY A 138 -4.00 -16.16 5.17
N ALA A 139 -4.69 -16.73 4.18
CA ALA A 139 -5.20 -18.11 4.24
C ALA A 139 -4.06 -19.14 4.27
N LEU A 140 -3.01 -18.93 3.48
CA LEU A 140 -1.79 -19.74 3.51
C LEU A 140 -1.13 -19.65 4.89
N ALA A 141 -0.99 -18.44 5.45
CA ALA A 141 -0.39 -18.26 6.77
C ALA A 141 -1.17 -19.00 7.87
N PHE A 142 -2.51 -18.91 7.87
CA PHE A 142 -3.35 -19.67 8.80
C PHE A 142 -3.25 -21.19 8.58
N GLY A 143 -3.27 -21.63 7.32
CA GLY A 143 -3.16 -23.05 6.98
C GLY A 143 -1.85 -23.66 7.48
N LEU A 144 -0.74 -22.95 7.27
CA LEU A 144 0.59 -23.38 7.72
C LEU A 144 0.75 -23.30 9.25
N LEU A 145 0.22 -22.25 9.90
CA LEU A 145 0.37 -22.05 11.34
C LEU A 145 -0.44 -23.06 12.17
N CYS A 146 -1.64 -23.39 11.72
CA CYS A 146 -2.54 -24.31 12.42
C CYS A 146 -2.49 -25.75 11.88
N HIS A 147 -1.65 -26.02 10.88
CA HIS A 147 -1.62 -27.28 10.11
C HIS A 147 -3.02 -27.68 9.59
N LEU A 148 -3.77 -26.70 9.10
CA LEU A 148 -5.13 -26.86 8.59
C LEU A 148 -5.15 -26.86 7.06
N SER A 149 -6.21 -27.42 6.48
CA SER A 149 -6.47 -27.29 5.04
C SER A 149 -6.58 -25.82 4.62
N LEU A 150 -6.18 -25.50 3.39
CA LEU A 150 -6.28 -24.15 2.83
C LEU A 150 -7.71 -23.58 2.93
N PHE A 151 -8.72 -24.43 2.77
CA PHE A 151 -10.13 -24.04 2.89
C PHE A 151 -10.49 -23.57 4.30
N ALA A 152 -10.02 -24.28 5.34
CA ALA A 152 -10.17 -23.84 6.71
C ALA A 152 -9.39 -22.55 6.99
N GLY A 153 -8.20 -22.40 6.41
CA GLY A 153 -7.41 -21.16 6.43
C GLY A 153 -8.17 -19.98 5.83
N MET A 154 -8.83 -20.16 4.69
CA MET A 154 -9.67 -19.11 4.07
C MET A 154 -10.82 -18.67 4.97
N ILE A 155 -11.51 -19.62 5.62
CA ILE A 155 -12.59 -19.29 6.56
C ILE A 155 -12.04 -18.51 7.75
N ALA A 156 -10.89 -18.93 8.30
CA ALA A 156 -10.25 -18.23 9.41
C ALA A 156 -9.83 -16.79 9.02
N THR A 157 -9.22 -16.60 7.85
CA THR A 157 -8.88 -15.27 7.33
C THR A 157 -10.13 -14.41 7.11
N ALA A 158 -11.20 -14.98 6.57
CA ALA A 158 -12.48 -14.28 6.39
C ALA A 158 -13.05 -13.83 7.75
N CYS A 159 -13.03 -14.69 8.77
CA CYS A 159 -13.45 -14.35 10.11
C CYS A 159 -12.58 -13.23 10.73
N ALA A 160 -11.25 -13.34 10.61
CA ALA A 160 -10.31 -12.35 11.16
C ALA A 160 -10.48 -10.97 10.51
N THR A 161 -10.57 -10.94 9.18
CA THR A 161 -10.78 -9.70 8.42
C THR A 161 -12.15 -9.08 8.72
N CYS A 162 -13.21 -9.90 8.82
CA CYS A 162 -14.53 -9.45 9.25
C CYS A 162 -14.54 -8.89 10.68
N ALA A 163 -13.75 -9.47 11.59
CA ALA A 163 -13.64 -8.96 12.96
C ALA A 163 -13.00 -7.57 13.03
N ILE A 164 -11.96 -7.32 12.23
CA ILE A 164 -11.34 -5.98 12.14
C ILE A 164 -12.28 -5.00 11.44
N LEU A 165 -12.99 -5.43 10.41
CA LEU A 165 -13.98 -4.60 9.72
C LEU A 165 -15.16 -4.24 10.64
N ALA A 166 -15.50 -5.10 11.61
CA ALA A 166 -16.49 -4.78 12.62
C ALA A 166 -16.03 -3.66 13.57
N LEU A 167 -14.71 -3.45 13.76
CA LEU A 167 -14.17 -2.31 14.49
C LEU A 167 -14.43 -0.98 13.76
N GLU A 168 -14.57 -0.98 12.44
CA GLU A 168 -14.96 0.22 11.67
C GLU A 168 -16.28 0.81 12.17
N ARG A 169 -17.22 -0.04 12.64
CA ARG A 169 -18.49 0.42 13.22
C ARG A 169 -18.32 1.24 14.50
N ARG A 170 -17.17 1.15 15.19
CA ARG A 170 -16.84 1.90 16.41
C ARG A 170 -16.10 3.22 16.11
N GLY A 171 -15.89 3.54 14.83
CA GLY A 171 -15.22 4.76 14.37
C GLY A 171 -13.81 4.52 13.83
N PHE A 172 -13.21 5.57 13.27
CA PHE A 172 -11.95 5.46 12.52
C PHE A 172 -10.71 5.29 13.40
N ARG A 173 -10.69 5.88 14.61
CA ARG A 173 -9.56 5.80 15.55
C ARG A 173 -9.22 4.39 16.05
N PRO A 174 -10.19 3.56 16.50
CA PRO A 174 -9.87 2.19 16.90
C PRO A 174 -9.36 1.36 15.72
N LEU A 175 -9.79 1.67 14.50
CA LEU A 175 -9.29 1.03 13.29
C LEU A 175 -7.84 1.44 12.98
N GLU A 176 -7.53 2.74 12.99
CA GLU A 176 -6.15 3.27 12.86
C GLU A 176 -5.21 2.63 13.90
N ALA A 177 -5.64 2.56 15.16
CA ALA A 177 -4.84 1.98 16.24
C ALA A 177 -4.64 0.47 16.07
N ALA A 178 -5.67 -0.26 15.62
CA ALA A 178 -5.55 -1.68 15.32
C ALA A 178 -4.56 -1.93 14.17
N ILE A 179 -4.69 -1.17 13.07
CA ILE A 179 -3.78 -1.26 11.93
C ILE A 179 -2.34 -0.91 12.35
N ALA A 180 -2.14 0.16 13.11
CA ALA A 180 -0.83 0.55 13.62
C ALA A 180 -0.19 -0.54 14.51
N ALA A 181 -0.99 -1.20 15.35
CA ALA A 181 -0.53 -2.34 16.15
C ALA A 181 -0.09 -3.52 15.25
N LEU A 182 -0.86 -3.83 14.20
CA LEU A 182 -0.53 -4.89 13.25
C LEU A 182 0.76 -4.56 12.48
N VAL A 183 0.96 -3.31 12.02
CA VAL A 183 2.24 -2.86 11.43
C VAL A 183 3.39 -3.02 12.41
N GLY A 184 3.18 -2.65 13.68
CA GLY A 184 4.17 -2.82 14.74
C GLY A 184 4.56 -4.29 14.95
N VAL A 185 3.61 -5.21 14.89
CA VAL A 185 3.86 -6.66 14.96
C VAL A 185 4.68 -7.13 13.76
N ILE A 186 4.33 -6.73 12.53
CA ILE A 186 5.10 -7.11 11.33
C ILE A 186 6.55 -6.61 11.44
N GLY A 187 6.73 -5.35 11.84
CA GLY A 187 8.05 -4.76 12.05
C GLY A 187 8.86 -5.49 13.14
N ALA A 188 8.22 -5.87 14.25
CA ALA A 188 8.86 -6.63 15.32
C ALA A 188 9.25 -8.05 14.87
N CYS A 189 8.42 -8.72 14.07
CA CYS A 189 8.73 -10.04 13.50
C CYS A 189 9.98 -9.98 12.62
N TYR A 190 10.05 -9.05 11.67
CA TYR A 190 11.20 -8.92 10.79
C TYR A 190 12.46 -8.40 11.49
N LEU A 191 12.30 -7.56 12.51
CA LEU A 191 13.42 -7.19 13.38
C LEU A 191 13.95 -8.41 14.13
N GLY A 192 13.06 -9.27 14.64
CA GLY A 192 13.44 -10.55 15.25
C GLY A 192 14.18 -11.47 14.27
N GLU A 193 13.69 -11.60 13.04
CA GLU A 193 14.34 -12.39 11.99
C GLU A 193 15.73 -11.87 11.63
N LEU A 194 15.91 -10.54 11.52
CA LEU A 194 17.22 -9.91 11.28
C LEU A 194 18.23 -10.19 12.40
N LEU A 195 17.77 -10.38 13.64
CA LEU A 195 18.63 -10.71 14.78
C LEU A 195 19.00 -12.20 14.82
N ILE A 196 18.11 -13.08 14.33
CA ILE A 196 18.33 -14.53 14.26
C ILE A 196 19.22 -14.88 13.07
N ALA A 197 19.02 -14.21 11.94
CA ALA A 197 19.71 -14.53 10.70
C ALA A 197 21.11 -13.89 10.66
N PRO A 198 22.18 -14.65 10.35
CA PRO A 198 23.51 -14.10 10.17
C PRO A 198 23.56 -13.25 8.89
N GLN A 199 23.50 -11.92 9.06
CA GLN A 199 23.53 -10.96 7.94
C GLN A 199 24.94 -10.42 7.70
N ASP A 200 25.35 -10.38 6.43
CA ASP A 200 26.52 -9.60 6.02
C ASP A 200 26.11 -8.14 5.79
N TRP A 201 26.23 -7.35 6.86
CA TRP A 201 25.91 -5.93 6.85
C TRP A 201 26.77 -5.13 5.85
N HIS A 202 27.98 -5.58 5.56
CA HIS A 202 28.87 -4.89 4.63
C HIS A 202 28.41 -5.10 3.18
N ALA A 203 28.08 -6.35 2.81
CA ALA A 203 27.52 -6.66 1.51
C ALA A 203 26.14 -5.99 1.31
N ALA A 204 25.28 -6.01 2.35
CA ALA A 204 23.98 -5.36 2.29
C ALA A 204 24.10 -3.84 2.09
N ALA A 205 24.98 -3.16 2.83
CA ALA A 205 25.21 -1.72 2.69
C ALA A 205 25.78 -1.35 1.30
N PHE A 206 26.68 -2.18 0.76
CA PHE A 206 27.25 -1.97 -0.57
C PHE A 206 26.18 -2.09 -1.67
N HIS A 207 25.41 -3.17 -1.66
CA HIS A 207 24.37 -3.41 -2.67
C HIS A 207 23.10 -2.57 -2.49
N LEU A 208 22.97 -1.86 -1.37
CA LEU A 208 21.94 -0.84 -1.18
C LEU A 208 22.20 0.41 -2.04
N VAL A 209 23.48 0.75 -2.27
CA VAL A 209 23.88 2.01 -2.93
C VAL A 209 24.37 1.77 -4.36
N VAL A 210 24.93 0.60 -4.66
CA VAL A 210 25.50 0.31 -5.98
C VAL A 210 24.45 -0.37 -6.87
N PRO A 211 23.94 0.31 -7.92
CA PRO A 211 22.98 -0.29 -8.82
C PRO A 211 23.66 -1.35 -9.69
N GLN A 212 23.20 -2.60 -9.56
CA GLN A 212 23.61 -3.72 -10.40
C GLN A 212 22.38 -4.49 -10.86
N ILE A 213 22.27 -4.71 -12.16
CA ILE A 213 21.28 -5.63 -12.76
C ILE A 213 22.08 -6.63 -13.59
N PRO A 214 22.32 -7.85 -13.06
CA PRO A 214 23.15 -8.84 -13.75
C PRO A 214 22.52 -9.37 -15.03
N ASP A 215 21.21 -9.65 -15.01
CA ASP A 215 20.54 -10.44 -16.05
C ASP A 215 19.14 -9.91 -16.38
N HIS A 216 18.58 -10.33 -17.52
CA HIS A 216 17.20 -10.04 -17.91
C HIS A 216 16.16 -10.53 -16.89
N ALA A 217 16.39 -11.69 -16.25
CA ALA A 217 15.51 -12.16 -15.18
C ALA A 217 15.57 -11.28 -13.92
N ALA A 218 16.72 -10.65 -13.63
CA ALA A 218 16.86 -9.68 -12.55
C ALA A 218 16.06 -8.41 -12.86
N LEU A 219 16.01 -8.01 -14.14
CA LEU A 219 15.16 -6.90 -14.59
C LEU A 219 13.68 -7.23 -14.35
N THR A 220 13.20 -8.43 -14.71
CA THR A 220 11.80 -8.83 -14.48
C THR A 220 11.43 -8.79 -12.99
N ILE A 221 12.29 -9.31 -12.11
CA ILE A 221 12.06 -9.23 -10.66
C ILE A 221 12.13 -7.79 -10.17
N ALA A 222 13.07 -6.98 -10.65
CA ALA A 222 13.17 -5.57 -10.30
C ALA A 222 11.91 -4.78 -10.68
N VAL A 223 11.34 -5.07 -11.85
CA VAL A 223 10.04 -4.50 -12.24
C VAL A 223 8.92 -5.02 -11.37
N GLY A 224 8.93 -6.31 -11.03
CA GLY A 224 7.99 -6.90 -10.08
C GLY A 224 8.00 -6.19 -8.73
N ILE A 225 9.18 -5.92 -8.17
CA ILE A 225 9.35 -5.14 -6.93
C ILE A 225 8.73 -3.75 -7.08
N ILE A 226 9.03 -3.02 -8.16
CA ILE A 226 8.50 -1.67 -8.39
C ILE A 226 6.97 -1.69 -8.51
N GLY A 227 6.42 -2.66 -9.25
CA GLY A 227 4.99 -2.84 -9.44
C GLY A 227 4.25 -3.21 -8.16
N ALA A 228 4.80 -4.15 -7.39
CA ALA A 228 4.25 -4.57 -6.08
C ALA A 228 4.37 -3.46 -5.02
N THR A 229 5.40 -2.62 -5.12
CA THR A 229 5.59 -1.50 -4.18
C THR A 229 4.51 -0.46 -4.42
N ILE A 230 4.33 0.02 -5.66
CA ILE A 230 3.43 1.17 -5.90
C ILE A 230 2.02 0.66 -6.18
N MET A 231 1.18 0.67 -5.15
CA MET A 231 -0.21 0.28 -5.28
C MET A 231 -1.11 1.45 -5.73
N PRO A 232 -1.93 1.30 -6.80
CA PRO A 232 -2.82 2.35 -7.28
C PRO A 232 -3.92 2.72 -6.28
N HIS A 233 -4.47 1.73 -5.58
CA HIS A 233 -5.59 1.94 -4.66
C HIS A 233 -5.15 2.68 -3.38
N THR A 234 -3.89 2.53 -2.94
CA THR A 234 -3.36 3.28 -1.79
C THR A 234 -3.18 4.76 -2.12
N LEU A 235 -2.88 5.11 -3.38
CA LEU A 235 -2.86 6.52 -3.82
C LEU A 235 -4.25 7.15 -3.71
N TYR A 236 -5.31 6.47 -4.13
CA TYR A 236 -6.68 6.98 -3.95
C TYR A 236 -7.04 7.07 -2.46
N LEU A 237 -6.75 6.02 -1.69
CA LEU A 237 -7.06 5.97 -0.27
C LEU A 237 -6.37 7.09 0.50
N HIS A 238 -5.07 7.32 0.31
CA HIS A 238 -4.33 8.34 1.06
C HIS A 238 -4.93 9.73 0.86
N SER A 239 -5.26 10.10 -0.38
CA SER A 239 -5.95 11.37 -0.67
C SER A 239 -7.34 11.46 0.00
N GLY A 240 -8.07 10.33 0.10
CA GLY A 240 -9.36 10.26 0.78
C GLY A 240 -9.24 10.34 2.31
N LEU A 241 -8.19 9.78 2.89
CA LEU A 241 -7.95 9.84 4.33
C LEU A 241 -7.45 11.23 4.79
N THR A 242 -6.83 12.00 3.90
CA THR A 242 -6.34 13.35 4.21
C THR A 242 -7.35 14.46 3.91
N GLN A 243 -8.39 14.21 3.10
CA GLN A 243 -9.36 15.23 2.68
C GLN A 243 -10.21 15.79 3.84
N ASP A 244 -10.64 14.93 4.78
CA ASP A 244 -11.70 15.23 5.76
C ASP A 244 -11.17 15.38 7.20
N ARG A 245 -9.84 15.34 7.39
CA ARG A 245 -9.27 15.19 8.75
C ARG A 245 -9.16 16.50 9.54
N THR A 246 -8.86 17.61 8.87
CA THR A 246 -8.86 18.96 9.45
C THR A 246 -8.93 19.96 8.30
N ALA A 247 -10.06 20.64 8.14
CA ALA A 247 -10.19 21.70 7.17
C ALA A 247 -9.28 22.88 7.57
N PRO A 248 -8.27 23.25 6.75
CA PRO A 248 -7.40 24.37 7.07
C PRO A 248 -8.19 25.68 7.07
N ARG A 249 -8.05 26.49 8.11
CA ARG A 249 -8.68 27.81 8.20
C ARG A 249 -7.94 28.87 7.38
N ASP A 250 -6.61 28.76 7.33
CA ASP A 250 -5.72 29.71 6.66
C ASP A 250 -4.64 29.02 5.80
N ASP A 251 -4.03 29.78 4.88
CA ASP A 251 -2.93 29.31 4.03
C ASP A 251 -1.70 28.87 4.85
N THR A 252 -1.46 29.51 5.99
CA THR A 252 -0.38 29.15 6.93
C THR A 252 -0.61 27.79 7.56
N GLU A 253 -1.85 27.49 7.96
CA GLU A 253 -2.25 26.21 8.53
C GLU A 253 -2.16 25.09 7.48
N ARG A 254 -2.58 25.37 6.25
CA ARG A 254 -2.44 24.43 5.12
C ARG A 254 -0.98 24.06 4.85
N ARG A 255 -0.06 25.03 4.82
CA ARG A 255 1.39 24.73 4.70
C ARG A 255 1.91 23.88 5.84
N ARG A 256 1.43 24.12 7.06
CA ARG A 256 1.84 23.37 8.25
C ARG A 256 1.33 21.92 8.18
N LEU A 257 0.07 21.72 7.80
CA LEU A 257 -0.55 20.41 7.55
C LEU A 257 0.22 19.61 6.50
N VAL A 258 0.57 20.24 5.36
CA VAL A 258 1.37 19.57 4.32
C VAL A 258 2.75 19.15 4.83
N ARG A 259 3.44 19.99 5.62
CA ARG A 259 4.75 19.61 6.21
C ARG A 259 4.62 18.46 7.21
N PHE A 260 3.57 18.44 8.01
CA PHE A 260 3.31 17.34 8.93
C PHE A 260 3.02 16.04 8.19
N SER A 261 2.13 16.10 7.19
CA SER A 261 1.81 14.95 6.35
C SER A 261 3.05 14.41 5.63
N ASN A 262 3.92 15.27 5.08
CA ASN A 262 5.17 14.82 4.46
C ASN A 262 6.08 14.08 5.44
N ARG A 263 6.21 14.58 6.68
CA ARG A 263 6.99 13.88 7.72
C ARG A 263 6.38 12.54 8.09
N GLU A 264 5.05 12.49 8.18
CA GLU A 264 4.30 11.26 8.47
C GLU A 264 4.50 10.21 7.37
N VAL A 265 4.38 10.61 6.10
CA VAL A 265 4.63 9.75 4.94
C VAL A 265 6.07 9.21 4.97
N VAL A 266 7.07 10.07 5.20
CA VAL A 266 8.48 9.64 5.25
C VAL A 266 8.73 8.66 6.39
N VAL A 267 8.14 8.87 7.56
CA VAL A 267 8.32 7.95 8.71
C VAL A 267 7.59 6.62 8.46
N ALA A 268 6.33 6.66 8.02
CA ALA A 268 5.52 5.46 7.84
C ALA A 268 6.01 4.59 6.67
N LEU A 269 6.25 5.18 5.50
CA LEU A 269 6.83 4.45 4.37
C LEU A 269 8.32 4.15 4.58
N GLY A 270 9.01 4.90 5.44
CA GLY A 270 10.38 4.59 5.85
C GLY A 270 10.44 3.28 6.63
N LEU A 271 9.52 3.11 7.57
CA LEU A 271 9.35 1.85 8.30
C LEU A 271 8.95 0.70 7.37
N ALA A 272 8.00 0.91 6.46
CA ALA A 272 7.62 -0.11 5.48
C ALA A 272 8.80 -0.51 4.57
N GLY A 273 9.58 0.46 4.10
CA GLY A 273 10.78 0.20 3.32
C GLY A 273 11.85 -0.55 4.09
N PHE A 274 12.04 -0.26 5.37
CA PHE A 274 12.95 -1.02 6.23
C PHE A 274 12.51 -2.47 6.35
N VAL A 275 11.20 -2.72 6.51
CA VAL A 275 10.67 -4.09 6.51
C VAL A 275 10.88 -4.77 5.16
N ASN A 276 10.64 -4.09 4.03
CA ASN A 276 10.89 -4.65 2.71
C ASN A 276 12.37 -4.99 2.48
N LEU A 277 13.30 -4.16 2.95
CA LEU A 277 14.72 -4.46 2.93
C LEU A 277 15.05 -5.67 3.83
N ALA A 278 14.48 -5.72 5.03
CA ALA A 278 14.63 -6.86 5.95
C ALA A 278 14.16 -8.17 5.32
N MET A 279 13.05 -8.17 4.57
CA MET A 279 12.55 -9.33 3.84
C MET A 279 13.57 -9.85 2.83
N VAL A 280 14.12 -8.97 2.00
CA VAL A 280 15.13 -9.36 0.99
C VAL A 280 16.41 -9.86 1.65
N MET A 281 16.86 -9.20 2.72
CA MET A 281 18.04 -9.61 3.47
C MET A 281 17.86 -10.99 4.12
N MET A 282 16.73 -11.22 4.77
CA MET A 282 16.38 -12.52 5.34
C MET A 282 16.36 -13.59 4.25
N ALA A 283 15.64 -13.37 3.13
CA ALA A 283 15.56 -14.32 2.04
C ALA A 283 16.92 -14.59 1.37
N SER A 284 17.77 -13.57 1.24
CA SER A 284 19.16 -13.70 0.78
C SER A 284 19.96 -14.62 1.69
N SER A 285 19.93 -14.38 3.00
CA SER A 285 20.67 -15.19 3.97
C SER A 285 20.14 -16.64 4.09
N ALA A 286 18.83 -16.83 3.94
CA ALA A 286 18.18 -18.11 4.15
C ALA A 286 18.18 -19.01 2.91
N PHE A 287 17.98 -18.42 1.73
CA PHE A 287 17.61 -19.17 0.52
C PHE A 287 18.63 -19.06 -0.62
N HIS A 288 19.49 -18.04 -0.64
CA HIS A 288 20.40 -17.83 -1.78
C HIS A 288 21.36 -19.00 -2.01
N LEU A 289 21.80 -19.65 -0.94
CA LEU A 289 22.70 -20.82 -1.00
C LEU A 289 21.96 -22.16 -1.07
N SER A 290 20.71 -22.22 -0.60
CA SER A 290 19.98 -23.47 -0.37
C SER A 290 18.91 -23.77 -1.42
N ALA A 291 18.30 -22.75 -2.05
CA ALA A 291 17.23 -22.93 -3.03
C ALA A 291 17.06 -21.69 -3.97
N PRO A 292 17.97 -21.48 -4.93
CA PRO A 292 17.96 -20.30 -5.81
C PRO A 292 16.78 -20.20 -6.80
N GLY A 293 15.87 -21.19 -6.84
CA GLY A 293 14.70 -21.23 -7.73
C GLY A 293 13.35 -21.11 -7.02
N MET A 294 13.32 -20.67 -5.76
CA MET A 294 12.10 -20.65 -4.95
C MET A 294 11.11 -19.57 -5.42
N THR A 295 9.92 -20.00 -5.84
CA THR A 295 8.82 -19.11 -6.26
C THR A 295 7.63 -19.14 -5.31
N ASP A 296 7.57 -20.11 -4.38
CA ASP A 296 6.43 -20.34 -3.51
C ASP A 296 6.70 -19.91 -2.05
N ILE A 297 5.72 -19.21 -1.47
CA ILE A 297 5.71 -18.79 -0.06
C ILE A 297 5.63 -20.02 0.86
N GLY A 298 4.93 -21.07 0.44
CA GLY A 298 4.85 -22.32 1.19
C GLY A 298 6.22 -23.00 1.32
N ASP A 299 6.96 -23.06 0.22
CA ASP A 299 8.32 -23.61 0.20
C ASP A 299 9.29 -22.75 1.02
N ALA A 300 9.11 -21.43 1.01
CA ALA A 300 9.91 -20.52 1.83
C ALA A 300 9.75 -20.84 3.32
N TYR A 301 8.53 -21.07 3.80
CA TYR A 301 8.27 -21.47 5.18
C TYR A 301 8.96 -22.81 5.54
N HIS A 302 8.78 -23.84 4.71
CA HIS A 302 9.37 -25.16 4.96
C HIS A 302 10.91 -25.15 4.91
N THR A 303 11.49 -24.23 4.16
CA THR A 303 12.95 -24.07 4.04
C THR A 303 13.52 -23.17 5.13
N LEU A 304 12.72 -22.25 5.68
CA LEU A 304 13.15 -21.37 6.77
C LEU A 304 13.40 -22.14 8.08
N ILE A 305 12.56 -23.15 8.38
CA ILE A 305 12.68 -23.96 9.60
C ILE A 305 14.05 -24.67 9.73
N PRO A 306 14.56 -25.41 8.72
CA PRO A 306 15.84 -26.09 8.84
C PRO A 306 17.04 -25.14 8.82
N VAL A 307 16.93 -23.95 8.20
CA VAL A 307 18.05 -23.01 8.04
C VAL A 307 18.17 -22.06 9.23
N LEU A 308 17.05 -21.50 9.70
CA LEU A 308 17.01 -20.45 10.73
C LEU A 308 16.31 -20.88 12.03
N GLY A 309 15.69 -22.06 12.01
CA GLY A 309 14.99 -22.64 13.16
C GLY A 309 13.48 -22.39 13.16
N PRO A 310 12.74 -23.12 14.01
CA PRO A 310 11.27 -23.03 14.09
C PRO A 310 10.77 -21.66 14.55
N ALA A 311 11.58 -20.91 15.31
CA ALA A 311 11.25 -19.57 15.75
C ALA A 311 11.14 -18.58 14.57
N ALA A 312 12.06 -18.65 13.59
CA ALA A 312 12.00 -17.82 12.39
C ALA A 312 10.77 -18.16 11.55
N GLY A 313 10.47 -19.45 11.37
CA GLY A 313 9.25 -19.90 10.67
C GLY A 313 7.96 -19.37 11.31
N ALA A 314 7.89 -19.36 12.65
CA ALA A 314 6.74 -18.81 13.36
C ALA A 314 6.62 -17.28 13.20
N LEU A 315 7.73 -16.54 13.31
CA LEU A 315 7.74 -15.09 13.09
C LEU A 315 7.29 -14.73 11.66
N PHE A 316 7.76 -15.49 10.67
CA PHE A 316 7.39 -15.31 9.27
C PHE A 316 5.89 -15.51 9.04
N LEU A 317 5.31 -16.60 9.57
CA LEU A 317 3.87 -16.86 9.45
C LEU A 317 3.03 -15.81 10.17
N VAL A 318 3.45 -15.37 11.37
CA VAL A 318 2.76 -14.31 12.10
C VAL A 318 2.81 -13.00 11.31
N ALA A 319 3.95 -12.65 10.72
CA ALA A 319 4.09 -11.47 9.87
C ALA A 319 3.20 -11.55 8.63
N LEU A 320 3.22 -12.68 7.91
CA LEU A 320 2.41 -12.91 6.71
C LEU A 320 0.91 -12.88 7.02
N LEU A 321 0.49 -13.50 8.13
CA LEU A 321 -0.89 -13.48 8.58
C LEU A 321 -1.35 -12.06 8.92
N THR A 322 -0.55 -11.37 9.73
CA THR A 322 -0.83 -10.00 10.19
C THR A 322 -0.90 -9.04 9.00
N SER A 323 0.02 -9.19 8.04
CA SER A 323 0.05 -8.46 6.77
C SER A 323 -1.21 -8.70 5.93
N GLY A 324 -1.54 -9.97 5.63
CA GLY A 324 -2.70 -10.30 4.79
C GLY A 324 -4.03 -9.83 5.39
N VAL A 325 -4.22 -10.02 6.69
CA VAL A 325 -5.45 -9.60 7.39
C VAL A 325 -5.58 -8.08 7.42
N SER A 326 -4.50 -7.37 7.67
CA SER A 326 -4.51 -5.92 7.83
C SER A 326 -4.62 -5.17 6.49
N SER A 327 -3.86 -5.60 5.47
CA SER A 327 -3.90 -5.00 4.14
C SER A 327 -5.25 -5.23 3.45
N SER A 328 -5.86 -6.40 3.66
CA SER A 328 -7.19 -6.72 3.12
C SER A 328 -8.30 -5.82 3.67
N VAL A 329 -8.19 -5.34 4.91
CA VAL A 329 -9.10 -4.32 5.44
C VAL A 329 -8.87 -2.97 4.73
N VAL A 330 -7.62 -2.60 4.50
CA VAL A 330 -7.25 -1.38 3.77
C VAL A 330 -7.71 -1.41 2.31
N GLY A 331 -7.58 -2.55 1.63
CA GLY A 331 -8.09 -2.77 0.28
C GLY A 331 -9.61 -2.51 0.18
N THR A 332 -10.39 -3.00 1.15
CA THR A 332 -11.84 -2.72 1.17
C THR A 332 -12.17 -1.24 1.35
N MET A 333 -11.41 -0.52 2.19
CA MET A 333 -11.57 0.94 2.38
C MET A 333 -11.19 1.69 1.11
N ALA A 334 -10.06 1.33 0.48
CA ALA A 334 -9.61 1.94 -0.77
C ALA A 334 -10.65 1.76 -1.88
N GLY A 335 -11.22 0.56 -2.02
CA GLY A 335 -12.31 0.29 -2.96
C GLY A 335 -13.55 1.16 -2.69
N GLN A 336 -13.90 1.40 -1.42
CA GLN A 336 -14.99 2.32 -1.08
C GLN A 336 -14.68 3.76 -1.53
N VAL A 337 -13.46 4.26 -1.27
CA VAL A 337 -13.04 5.61 -1.70
C VAL A 337 -13.08 5.72 -3.23
N VAL A 338 -12.58 4.71 -3.95
CA VAL A 338 -12.62 4.65 -5.42
C VAL A 338 -14.07 4.69 -5.93
N MET A 339 -14.95 3.82 -5.43
CA MET A 339 -16.33 3.76 -5.90
C MET A 339 -17.15 5.01 -5.54
N GLN A 340 -16.93 5.56 -4.35
CA GLN A 340 -17.58 6.80 -3.94
C GLN A 340 -17.09 7.99 -4.76
N GLY A 341 -15.78 8.09 -5.01
CA GLY A 341 -15.20 9.19 -5.79
C GLY A 341 -15.61 9.14 -7.26
N PHE A 342 -15.51 7.97 -7.90
CA PHE A 342 -15.85 7.84 -9.33
C PHE A 342 -17.36 7.80 -9.59
N ILE A 343 -18.14 7.02 -8.83
CA ILE A 343 -19.57 6.76 -9.14
C ILE A 343 -20.54 7.47 -8.19
N ARG A 344 -20.12 7.96 -7.03
CA ARG A 344 -21.01 8.50 -5.97
C ARG A 344 -22.05 7.49 -5.49
N ARG A 345 -21.71 6.19 -5.49
CA ARG A 345 -22.51 5.16 -4.84
C ARG A 345 -21.80 4.64 -3.61
N ARG A 346 -22.56 4.41 -2.54
CA ARG A 346 -22.09 3.73 -1.33
C ARG A 346 -22.56 2.28 -1.38
N MET A 347 -21.63 1.35 -1.21
CA MET A 347 -21.95 -0.05 -0.98
C MET A 347 -21.71 -0.35 0.50
N SER A 348 -22.51 -1.22 1.11
CA SER A 348 -22.17 -1.68 2.45
C SER A 348 -20.79 -2.36 2.39
N VAL A 349 -19.94 -2.08 3.38
CA VAL A 349 -18.58 -2.62 3.44
C VAL A 349 -18.59 -4.15 3.41
N TRP A 350 -19.60 -4.76 4.05
CA TRP A 350 -19.86 -6.21 4.03
C TRP A 350 -20.17 -6.76 2.64
N MET A 351 -21.00 -6.08 1.86
CA MET A 351 -21.32 -6.51 0.50
C MET A 351 -20.12 -6.34 -0.43
N ARG A 352 -19.32 -5.28 -0.25
CA ARG A 352 -18.04 -5.14 -0.95
C ARG A 352 -17.11 -6.30 -0.63
N ARG A 353 -16.94 -6.60 0.65
CA ARG A 353 -16.08 -7.69 1.11
C ARG A 353 -16.52 -9.05 0.54
N ALA A 354 -17.83 -9.30 0.49
CA ALA A 354 -18.35 -10.51 -0.13
C ALA A 354 -17.98 -10.59 -1.63
N VAL A 355 -18.10 -9.49 -2.38
CA VAL A 355 -17.75 -9.45 -3.80
C VAL A 355 -16.24 -9.61 -4.02
N THR A 356 -15.39 -8.98 -3.20
CA THR A 356 -13.93 -9.01 -3.38
C THR A 356 -13.29 -10.34 -3.00
N ILE A 357 -13.91 -11.10 -2.10
CA ILE A 357 -13.44 -12.45 -1.71
C ILE A 357 -13.81 -13.53 -2.74
N VAL A 358 -14.88 -13.35 -3.53
CA VAL A 358 -15.37 -14.36 -4.49
C VAL A 358 -14.28 -14.88 -5.43
N PRO A 359 -13.44 -14.02 -6.05
CA PRO A 359 -12.32 -14.49 -6.88
C PRO A 359 -11.38 -15.46 -6.17
N ALA A 360 -11.09 -15.23 -4.88
CA ALA A 360 -10.20 -16.10 -4.12
C ALA A 360 -10.79 -17.49 -3.89
N PHE A 361 -12.07 -17.57 -3.54
CA PHE A 361 -12.77 -18.85 -3.41
C PHE A 361 -12.89 -19.56 -4.76
N ALA A 362 -13.12 -18.83 -5.86
CA ALA A 362 -13.18 -19.40 -7.18
C ALA A 362 -11.84 -20.03 -7.61
N VAL A 363 -10.72 -19.33 -7.38
CA VAL A 363 -9.36 -19.85 -7.66
C VAL A 363 -9.09 -21.15 -6.92
N VAL A 364 -9.40 -21.19 -5.62
CA VAL A 364 -9.18 -22.40 -4.81
C VAL A 364 -10.13 -23.54 -5.18
N ALA A 365 -11.40 -23.24 -5.46
CA ALA A 365 -12.39 -24.23 -5.87
C ALA A 365 -12.07 -24.87 -7.24
N LEU A 366 -11.43 -24.11 -8.13
CA LEU A 366 -10.95 -24.59 -9.43
C LEU A 366 -9.65 -25.40 -9.33
N GLY A 367 -9.04 -25.49 -8.15
CA GLY A 367 -7.76 -26.18 -7.95
C GLY A 367 -6.58 -25.47 -8.60
N CYS A 368 -6.69 -24.17 -8.86
CA CYS A 368 -5.60 -23.38 -9.39
C CYS A 368 -4.49 -23.20 -8.36
N ASP A 369 -3.26 -23.14 -8.84
CA ASP A 369 -2.08 -22.82 -8.02
C ASP A 369 -2.22 -21.41 -7.42
N VAL A 370 -2.24 -21.35 -6.09
CA VAL A 370 -2.42 -20.13 -5.29
C VAL A 370 -1.32 -19.12 -5.60
N THR A 371 -0.08 -19.59 -5.73
CA THR A 371 1.09 -18.74 -5.94
C THR A 371 1.05 -18.12 -7.35
N ARG A 372 0.65 -18.90 -8.36
CA ARG A 372 0.41 -18.35 -9.71
C ARG A 372 -0.72 -17.32 -9.71
N ALA A 373 -1.79 -17.56 -8.96
CA ALA A 373 -2.89 -16.61 -8.85
C ALA A 373 -2.44 -15.29 -8.18
N MET A 374 -1.59 -15.36 -7.16
CA MET A 374 -0.98 -14.19 -6.53
C MET A 374 -0.09 -13.42 -7.52
N VAL A 375 0.79 -14.09 -8.27
CA VAL A 375 1.64 -13.43 -9.28
C VAL A 375 0.80 -12.80 -10.38
N ALA A 376 -0.21 -13.51 -10.88
CA ALA A 376 -1.12 -12.97 -11.91
C ALA A 376 -1.86 -11.72 -11.43
N SER A 377 -2.22 -11.66 -10.15
CA SER A 377 -2.88 -10.48 -9.58
C SER A 377 -1.95 -9.26 -9.54
N GLN A 378 -0.65 -9.46 -9.32
CA GLN A 378 0.35 -8.40 -9.41
C GLN A 378 0.51 -7.87 -10.84
N VAL A 379 0.45 -8.74 -11.85
CA VAL A 379 0.47 -8.32 -13.26
C VAL A 379 -0.73 -7.42 -13.58
N VAL A 380 -1.92 -7.77 -13.09
CA VAL A 380 -3.12 -6.93 -13.22
C VAL A 380 -2.92 -5.57 -12.56
N LEU A 381 -2.30 -5.54 -11.37
CA LEU A 381 -2.02 -4.28 -10.66
C LEU A 381 -1.05 -3.39 -11.46
N SER A 382 -0.01 -3.99 -12.04
CA SER A 382 0.95 -3.36 -12.93
C SER A 382 0.30 -2.67 -14.13
N PHE A 383 -0.73 -3.28 -14.73
CA PHE A 383 -1.48 -2.66 -15.83
C PHE A 383 -2.26 -1.43 -15.41
N VAL A 384 -2.81 -1.43 -14.19
CA VAL A 384 -3.68 -0.36 -13.71
C VAL A 384 -2.86 0.81 -13.16
N LEU A 385 -1.67 0.55 -12.65
CA LEU A 385 -0.79 1.52 -11.97
C LEU A 385 -0.52 2.84 -12.75
N PRO A 386 -0.22 2.84 -14.06
CA PRO A 386 0.02 4.07 -14.82
C PRO A 386 -1.08 5.11 -14.69
N MET A 387 -2.34 4.68 -14.63
CA MET A 387 -3.49 5.54 -14.71
C MET A 387 -3.63 6.51 -13.52
N PRO A 388 -3.67 6.06 -12.25
CA PRO A 388 -3.68 6.96 -11.10
C PRO A 388 -2.40 7.80 -10.99
N MET A 389 -1.24 7.26 -11.36
CA MET A 389 0.02 8.00 -11.29
C MET A 389 0.03 9.20 -12.25
N ILE A 390 -0.36 8.98 -13.50
CA ILE A 390 -0.48 10.03 -14.52
C ILE A 390 -1.55 11.04 -14.09
N ALA A 391 -2.71 10.57 -13.63
CA ALA A 391 -3.77 11.47 -13.16
C ALA A 391 -3.31 12.34 -11.99
N LEU A 392 -2.62 11.77 -11.02
CA LEU A 392 -2.08 12.49 -9.87
C LEU A 392 -1.01 13.49 -10.28
N LEU A 393 -0.11 13.13 -11.20
CA LEU A 393 0.92 14.01 -11.74
C LEU A 393 0.27 15.21 -12.46
N MET A 394 -0.68 14.94 -13.37
CA MET A 394 -1.39 15.98 -14.13
C MET A 394 -2.16 16.92 -13.21
N LEU A 395 -2.95 16.40 -12.26
CA LEU A 395 -3.76 17.23 -11.36
C LEU A 395 -2.90 18.00 -10.36
N SER A 396 -1.79 17.44 -9.89
CA SER A 396 -0.88 18.12 -8.97
C SER A 396 -0.02 19.20 -9.65
N ALA A 397 0.20 19.09 -10.96
CA ALA A 397 0.95 20.06 -11.74
C ALA A 397 0.12 21.31 -12.12
N ARG A 398 -1.21 21.19 -12.17
CA ARG A 398 -2.04 22.30 -12.63
C ARG A 398 -2.33 23.33 -11.54
N GLU A 399 -2.16 24.59 -11.89
CA GLU A 399 -2.50 25.74 -11.04
C GLU A 399 -4.01 25.90 -10.84
N ASP A 400 -4.85 25.43 -11.77
CA ASP A 400 -6.31 25.51 -11.65
C ASP A 400 -6.90 24.55 -10.59
N VAL A 401 -6.13 23.53 -10.18
CA VAL A 401 -6.52 22.58 -9.13
C VAL A 401 -5.79 22.90 -7.82
N MET A 402 -4.48 23.12 -7.87
CA MET A 402 -3.64 23.29 -6.68
C MET A 402 -3.41 24.75 -6.28
N GLY A 403 -3.75 25.72 -7.14
CA GLY A 403 -3.45 27.14 -6.92
C GLY A 403 -1.97 27.39 -6.63
N ALA A 404 -1.69 28.18 -5.59
CA ALA A 404 -0.33 28.47 -5.12
C ALA A 404 0.46 27.24 -4.62
N TYR A 405 -0.19 26.07 -4.49
CA TYR A 405 0.44 24.81 -4.11
C TYR A 405 0.77 23.91 -5.29
N ALA A 406 0.63 24.38 -6.53
CA ALA A 406 1.02 23.63 -7.72
C ALA A 406 2.48 23.15 -7.60
N MET A 407 2.76 21.98 -8.20
CA MET A 407 4.12 21.44 -8.15
C MET A 407 5.12 22.39 -8.81
N ARG A 408 6.28 22.55 -8.17
CA ARG A 408 7.42 23.26 -8.77
C ARG A 408 8.07 22.40 -9.85
N MET A 409 8.65 23.04 -10.86
CA MET A 409 9.30 22.37 -12.01
C MET A 409 10.25 21.22 -11.64
N PRO A 410 11.13 21.33 -10.62
CA PRO A 410 12.01 20.21 -10.27
C PRO A 410 11.24 18.97 -9.82
N LEU A 411 10.17 19.16 -9.04
CA LEU A 411 9.34 18.05 -8.57
C LEU A 411 8.53 17.45 -9.72
N GLN A 412 8.06 18.28 -10.65
CA GLN A 412 7.38 17.81 -11.85
C GLN A 412 8.30 16.96 -12.74
N ILE A 413 9.55 17.36 -12.92
CA ILE A 413 10.55 16.61 -13.71
C ILE A 413 10.84 15.27 -13.04
N VAL A 414 11.10 15.25 -11.73
CA VAL A 414 11.40 14.01 -11.00
C VAL A 414 10.20 13.05 -11.02
N ALA A 415 9.00 13.54 -10.71
CA ALA A 415 7.79 12.72 -10.71
C ALA A 415 7.42 12.26 -12.14
N GLY A 416 7.63 13.11 -13.14
CA GLY A 416 7.45 12.77 -14.55
C GLY A 416 8.42 11.68 -15.03
N ALA A 417 9.71 11.81 -14.70
CA ALA A 417 10.73 10.80 -15.00
C ALA A 417 10.40 9.46 -14.31
N ALA A 418 10.04 9.48 -13.02
CA ALA A 418 9.63 8.29 -12.30
C ALA A 418 8.40 7.63 -12.94
N THR A 419 7.41 8.42 -13.35
CA THR A 419 6.22 7.92 -14.07
C THR A 419 6.61 7.26 -15.38
N ILE A 420 7.47 7.89 -16.20
CA ILE A 420 7.91 7.34 -17.49
C ILE A 420 8.65 6.01 -17.28
N VAL A 421 9.56 5.95 -16.31
CA VAL A 421 10.29 4.73 -15.97
C VAL A 421 9.31 3.63 -15.58
N ILE A 422 8.39 3.91 -14.68
CA ILE A 422 7.41 2.91 -14.21
C ILE A 422 6.51 2.45 -15.36
N VAL A 423 6.02 3.35 -16.20
CA VAL A 423 5.20 2.99 -17.36
C VAL A 423 5.99 2.12 -18.34
N GLY A 424 7.24 2.47 -18.64
CA GLY A 424 8.12 1.69 -19.51
C GLY A 424 8.43 0.30 -18.95
N LEU A 425 8.71 0.21 -17.65
CA LEU A 425 8.95 -1.04 -16.96
C LEU A 425 7.69 -1.91 -16.94
N ASN A 426 6.52 -1.35 -16.65
CA ASN A 426 5.26 -2.09 -16.70
C ASN A 426 4.97 -2.60 -18.11
N ALA A 427 5.20 -1.80 -19.16
CA ALA A 427 5.06 -2.25 -20.54
C ALA A 427 5.99 -3.43 -20.87
N TYR A 428 7.22 -3.42 -20.33
CA TYR A 428 8.15 -4.54 -20.45
C TYR A 428 7.67 -5.80 -19.72
N LEU A 429 7.18 -5.67 -18.47
CA LEU A 429 6.69 -6.80 -17.70
C LEU A 429 5.46 -7.44 -18.36
N VAL A 430 4.59 -6.62 -18.94
CA VAL A 430 3.46 -7.09 -19.75
C VAL A 430 3.97 -7.85 -20.97
N TRP A 431 4.90 -7.27 -21.72
CA TRP A 431 5.47 -7.94 -22.88
C TRP A 431 6.11 -9.29 -22.52
N ALA A 432 6.86 -9.35 -21.41
CA ALA A 432 7.47 -10.56 -20.89
C ALA A 432 6.48 -11.57 -20.28
N ALA A 433 5.30 -11.12 -19.84
CA ALA A 433 4.27 -12.03 -19.32
C ALA A 433 3.49 -12.73 -20.45
N PHE A 434 3.43 -12.12 -21.64
CA PHE A 434 2.71 -12.64 -22.81
C PHE A 434 3.60 -13.33 -23.84
N ASN A 435 4.92 -13.33 -23.66
CA ASN A 435 5.90 -13.87 -24.59
C ASN A 435 6.89 -14.77 -23.85
#